data_AF-A0A834BNB6-F1
#
_entry.id   AF-A0A834BNB6-F1
#
_cell.length_a   1.000
_cell.length_b   1.000
_cell.length_c   1.000
_cell.angle_alpha   90.00
_cell.angle_beta   90.00
_cell.angle_gamma   90.00
#
_symmetry.space_group_name_H-M   'P 1'
#
loop_
_entity.id
_entity.type
_entity.pdbx_description
1 polymer ?
#
loop_
_entity_poly.entity_id
_entity_poly.type
_entity_poly.pdbx_seq_one_letter_code
_entity_poly.pdbx_strand_id
1 'polypeptide(L)'
;MKDCVLFYSLSGTSTPDLVVSTSHQMWLNFKTDDTSGSLGFKVSYEEIEQGSCGDPGIPAYGKREGAGFRHGDKLYFECLPAFELVGKKNITCQKNNQWSAKKPSCVFSCFFNFTTPSGVLLSPNYPQEYGNNMHCVWLIITNPESRINLAFNDLSMEKQFDFLSIKDGGKAESPILGTFSGDVLPPPITTSAHVARLEFLTDHTYTDRGFNITFTS
;
A
#
# COMPACT_ATOMS: atom_id res chain seq x y z
N MET A 1 -0.45 -42.39 10.96
CA MET A 1 -0.24 -40.99 10.51
C MET A 1 -0.16 -40.14 11.76
N LYS A 2 1.03 -39.63 12.10
CA LYS A 2 1.24 -38.77 13.26
C LYS A 2 0.67 -37.37 12.98
N ASP A 3 0.21 -36.72 14.04
CA ASP A 3 -0.50 -35.44 14.06
C ASP A 3 0.03 -34.40 13.05
N CYS A 4 -0.70 -34.20 11.95
CA CYS A 4 -0.45 -33.11 11.02
C CYS A 4 -1.14 -31.86 11.58
N VAL A 5 -0.37 -30.93 12.13
CA VAL A 5 -0.89 -29.63 12.56
C VAL A 5 -1.26 -28.82 11.32
N LEU A 6 -2.53 -28.44 11.19
CA LEU A 6 -2.99 -27.56 10.13
C LEU A 6 -2.55 -26.13 10.45
N PHE A 7 -1.61 -25.58 9.65
CA PHE A 7 -1.15 -24.20 9.82
C PHE A 7 -2.14 -23.18 9.23
N TYR A 8 -2.61 -23.42 8.01
CA TYR A 8 -3.49 -22.52 7.27
C TYR A 8 -4.44 -23.32 6.36
N SER A 9 -5.65 -22.80 6.18
CA SER A 9 -6.60 -23.19 5.15
C SER A 9 -6.97 -21.93 4.36
N LEU A 10 -6.68 -21.93 3.06
CA LEU A 10 -6.78 -20.74 2.21
C LEU A 10 -7.73 -21.00 1.05
N SER A 11 -8.55 -20.00 0.73
CA SER A 11 -9.40 -19.96 -0.45
C SER A 11 -9.49 -18.53 -0.98
N GLY A 12 -9.93 -18.37 -2.22
CA GLY A 12 -10.02 -17.07 -2.88
C GLY A 12 -8.66 -16.54 -3.37
N THR A 13 -8.51 -15.22 -3.42
CA THR A 13 -7.38 -14.51 -4.03
C THR A 13 -6.34 -14.00 -3.03
N SER A 14 -6.55 -14.24 -1.72
CA SER A 14 -5.66 -13.75 -0.69
C SER A 14 -4.41 -14.62 -0.52
N THR A 15 -3.25 -13.99 -0.42
CA THR A 15 -1.98 -14.67 -0.10
C THR A 15 -1.65 -14.49 1.38
N PRO A 16 -1.28 -15.56 2.12
CA PRO A 16 -0.77 -15.42 3.47
C PRO A 16 0.60 -14.72 3.44
N ASP A 17 0.95 -14.00 4.51
CA ASP A 17 2.24 -13.32 4.59
C ASP A 17 3.43 -14.28 4.59
N LEU A 18 3.50 -15.16 5.60
CA LEU A 18 4.56 -16.15 5.80
C LEU A 18 3.97 -17.35 6.56
N VAL A 19 4.32 -18.55 6.10
CA VAL A 19 4.00 -19.82 6.80
C VAL A 19 5.31 -20.51 7.13
N VAL A 20 5.55 -20.72 8.42
CA VAL A 20 6.76 -21.36 8.92
C VAL A 20 6.40 -22.70 9.54
N SER A 21 7.03 -23.78 9.06
CA SER A 21 6.85 -25.10 9.65
C SER A 21 7.58 -25.18 11.00
N THR A 22 6.98 -25.88 11.95
CA THR A 22 7.62 -26.22 13.23
C THR A 22 8.49 -27.48 13.13
N SER A 23 8.54 -28.10 11.95
CA SER A 23 9.22 -29.35 11.64
C SER A 23 9.94 -29.26 10.29
N HIS A 24 10.78 -30.25 10.01
CA HIS A 24 11.49 -30.46 8.74
C HIS A 24 10.58 -30.97 7.61
N GLN A 25 9.27 -31.06 7.85
CA GLN A 25 8.28 -31.48 6.85
C GLN A 25 7.08 -30.54 6.88
N MET A 26 6.62 -30.12 5.70
CA MET A 26 5.39 -29.38 5.48
C MET A 26 4.62 -30.04 4.35
N TRP A 27 3.30 -30.21 4.54
CA TRP A 27 2.42 -30.80 3.54
C TRP A 27 1.53 -29.71 2.95
N LEU A 28 1.52 -29.60 1.62
CA LEU A 28 0.59 -28.76 0.89
C LEU A 28 -0.49 -29.66 0.29
N ASN A 29 -1.75 -29.32 0.55
CA ASN A 29 -2.90 -30.03 0.01
C ASN A 29 -3.75 -29.08 -0.81
N PHE A 30 -3.86 -29.33 -2.11
CA PHE A 30 -4.68 -28.55 -3.02
C PHE A 30 -5.92 -29.35 -3.43
N LYS A 31 -7.10 -28.74 -3.32
CA LYS A 31 -8.39 -29.34 -3.69
C LYS A 31 -9.18 -28.35 -4.54
N THR A 32 -9.83 -28.86 -5.58
CA THR A 32 -10.74 -28.12 -6.46
C THR A 32 -12.12 -28.75 -6.43
N ASP A 33 -13.13 -27.99 -6.83
CA ASP A 33 -14.46 -28.49 -7.16
C ASP A 33 -14.63 -28.68 -8.68
N ASP A 34 -15.84 -28.96 -9.15
CA ASP A 34 -16.18 -29.23 -10.55
C ASP A 34 -16.55 -27.94 -11.34
N THR A 35 -16.24 -26.75 -10.83
CA THR A 35 -16.59 -25.47 -11.46
C THR A 35 -15.46 -24.88 -12.33
N SER A 36 -15.69 -23.74 -12.99
CA SER A 36 -14.71 -23.08 -13.87
C SER A 36 -13.44 -22.67 -13.11
N GLY A 37 -12.27 -23.04 -13.65
CA GLY A 37 -10.97 -22.80 -13.01
C GLY A 37 -10.52 -21.33 -12.98
N SER A 38 -9.67 -21.00 -12.01
CA SER A 38 -8.95 -19.72 -11.87
C SER A 38 -7.44 -19.91 -12.14
N LEU A 39 -6.66 -18.81 -12.20
CA LEU A 39 -5.21 -18.86 -12.45
C LEU A 39 -4.40 -19.72 -11.45
N GLY A 40 -4.95 -20.02 -10.28
CA GLY A 40 -4.32 -20.86 -9.27
C GLY A 40 -3.37 -20.07 -8.37
N PHE A 41 -2.31 -20.72 -7.89
CA PHE A 41 -1.33 -20.12 -6.98
C PHE A 41 0.10 -20.48 -7.37
N LYS A 42 1.04 -19.63 -6.98
CA LYS A 42 2.48 -19.91 -7.02
C LYS A 42 3.02 -19.88 -5.60
N VAL A 43 3.67 -20.97 -5.17
CA VAL A 43 4.36 -21.04 -3.89
C VAL A 43 5.85 -21.10 -4.14
N SER A 44 6.58 -20.24 -3.45
CA SER A 44 8.04 -20.32 -3.30
C SER A 44 8.34 -20.75 -1.86
N TYR A 45 9.34 -21.61 -1.67
CA TYR A 45 9.78 -22.04 -0.34
C TYR A 45 11.30 -21.96 -0.23
N GLU A 46 11.78 -21.83 1.00
CA GLU A 46 13.20 -21.85 1.35
C GLU A 46 13.41 -22.68 2.61
N GLU A 47 14.61 -23.27 2.75
CA GLU A 47 15.02 -23.90 4.00
C GLU A 47 15.52 -22.81 4.97
N ILE A 48 15.03 -22.85 6.21
CA ILE A 48 15.45 -21.92 7.26
C ILE A 48 16.17 -22.67 8.38
N GLU A 49 17.22 -22.06 8.95
CA GLU A 49 17.95 -22.63 10.08
C GLU A 49 17.05 -22.80 11.31
N GLN A 50 17.30 -23.87 12.08
CA GLN A 50 16.66 -24.08 13.37
C GLN A 50 16.97 -22.91 14.32
N GLY A 51 15.95 -22.27 14.88
CA GLY A 51 16.09 -21.05 15.67
C GLY A 51 15.82 -19.75 14.91
N SER A 52 15.42 -19.84 13.63
CA SER A 52 14.93 -18.73 12.82
C SER A 52 13.39 -18.68 12.79
N CYS A 53 12.83 -17.48 12.69
CA CYS A 53 11.40 -17.25 12.46
C CYS A 53 11.05 -17.02 10.97
N GLY A 54 12.03 -17.10 10.07
CA GLY A 54 11.86 -16.79 8.64
C GLY A 54 11.67 -15.29 8.35
N ASP A 55 11.89 -14.88 7.10
CA ASP A 55 11.69 -13.49 6.69
C ASP A 55 10.18 -13.22 6.46
N PRO A 56 9.52 -12.36 7.26
CA PRO A 56 8.09 -12.04 7.08
C PRO A 56 7.81 -11.17 5.83
N GLY A 57 8.86 -10.61 5.21
CA GLY A 57 8.83 -9.66 4.13
C GLY A 57 8.70 -8.21 4.58
N ILE A 58 8.46 -7.33 3.61
CA ILE A 58 8.16 -5.91 3.79
C ILE A 58 6.70 -5.67 3.39
N PRO A 59 5.91 -4.90 4.17
CA PRO A 59 4.55 -4.55 3.76
C PRO A 59 4.56 -3.79 2.43
N ALA A 60 3.58 -4.05 1.55
CA ALA A 60 3.36 -3.19 0.39
C ALA A 60 3.13 -1.75 0.87
N TYR A 61 3.76 -0.77 0.20
CA TYR A 61 3.77 0.64 0.63
C TYR A 61 4.28 0.86 2.06
N GLY A 62 5.15 -0.03 2.53
CA GLY A 62 5.83 0.09 3.81
C GLY A 62 7.34 -0.07 3.69
N LYS A 63 8.00 0.11 4.82
CA LYS A 63 9.43 -0.09 5.03
C LYS A 63 9.62 -0.95 6.27
N ARG A 64 10.72 -1.68 6.29
CA ARG A 64 11.17 -2.46 7.44
C ARG A 64 12.57 -2.02 7.86
N GLU A 65 12.76 -1.86 9.16
CA GLU A 65 14.07 -1.78 9.79
C GLU A 65 14.38 -3.08 10.53
N GLY A 66 15.63 -3.53 10.43
CA GLY A 66 16.08 -4.83 10.90
C GLY A 66 16.13 -5.89 9.79
N ALA A 67 17.12 -6.79 9.91
CA ALA A 67 17.37 -7.89 8.98
C ALA A 67 17.66 -9.23 9.69
N GLY A 68 17.65 -9.24 11.03
CA GLY A 68 17.82 -10.45 11.82
C GLY A 68 16.50 -11.21 11.94
N PHE A 69 16.58 -12.54 11.82
CA PHE A 69 15.42 -13.44 11.92
C PHE A 69 15.61 -14.52 13.00
N ARG A 70 16.67 -14.44 13.81
CA ARG A 70 16.97 -15.38 14.89
C ARG A 70 16.23 -14.99 16.17
N HIS A 71 16.11 -15.94 17.10
CA HIS A 71 15.47 -15.68 18.40
C HIS A 71 16.01 -14.42 19.08
N GLY A 72 15.10 -13.54 19.49
CA GLY A 72 15.41 -12.25 20.12
C GLY A 72 15.52 -11.08 19.15
N ASP A 73 15.70 -11.33 17.85
CA ASP A 73 15.73 -10.28 16.83
C ASP A 73 14.38 -9.57 16.73
N LYS A 74 14.43 -8.27 16.43
CA LYS A 74 13.25 -7.41 16.27
C LYS A 74 13.25 -6.74 14.91
N LEU A 75 12.06 -6.68 14.33
CA LEU A 75 11.79 -5.95 13.10
C LEU A 75 10.83 -4.81 13.42
N TYR A 76 11.10 -3.63 12.85
CA TYR A 76 10.26 -2.44 12.98
C TYR A 76 9.68 -2.11 11.61
N PHE A 77 8.42 -1.70 11.57
CA PHE A 77 7.71 -1.40 10.33
C PHE A 77 7.16 0.01 10.38
N GLU A 78 7.22 0.66 9.22
CA GLU A 78 6.64 1.99 9.01
C GLU A 78 5.99 2.02 7.62
N CYS A 79 4.93 2.82 7.47
CA CYS A 79 4.26 2.98 6.19
C CYS A 79 4.80 4.19 5.44
N LEU A 80 4.69 4.17 4.11
CA LEU A 80 4.93 5.35 3.29
C LEU A 80 3.91 6.45 3.64
N PRO A 81 4.23 7.73 3.38
CA PRO A 81 3.26 8.81 3.55
C PRO A 81 1.93 8.53 2.84
N ALA A 82 0.81 8.99 3.42
CA ALA A 82 -0.57 8.64 3.04
C ALA A 82 -0.98 7.17 3.25
N PHE A 83 -0.18 6.36 3.94
CA PHE A 83 -0.58 5.04 4.41
C PHE A 83 -0.49 4.94 5.94
N GLU A 84 -1.46 4.24 6.52
CA GLU A 84 -1.57 3.98 7.95
C GLU A 84 -1.19 2.54 8.28
N LEU A 85 -0.42 2.36 9.34
CA LEU A 85 0.02 1.04 9.78
C LEU A 85 -1.08 0.33 10.56
N VAL A 86 -1.57 -0.77 10.01
CA VAL A 86 -2.52 -1.68 10.66
C VAL A 86 -1.79 -2.91 11.18
N GLY A 87 -1.70 -3.01 12.51
CA GLY A 87 -1.01 -4.11 13.19
C GLY A 87 0.00 -3.61 14.22
N LYS A 88 1.03 -4.42 14.50
CA LYS A 88 2.10 -4.05 15.44
C LYS A 88 3.22 -3.33 14.70
N LYS A 89 3.66 -2.18 15.24
CA LYS A 89 4.81 -1.42 14.72
C LYS A 89 6.12 -2.22 14.77
N ASN A 90 6.23 -3.20 15.67
CA ASN A 90 7.36 -4.11 15.71
C ASN A 90 6.93 -5.53 16.06
N ILE A 91 7.74 -6.50 15.64
CA ILE A 91 7.60 -7.92 15.96
C ILE A 91 8.95 -8.46 16.42
N THR A 92 8.93 -9.45 17.31
CA THR A 92 10.13 -10.11 17.86
C THR A 92 10.11 -11.60 17.52
N CYS A 93 11.24 -12.15 17.12
CA CYS A 93 11.36 -13.58 16.86
C CYS A 93 11.44 -14.34 18.20
N GLN A 94 10.47 -15.21 18.45
CA GLN A 94 10.32 -15.90 19.73
C GLN A 94 10.96 -17.30 19.70
N LYS A 95 11.22 -17.86 20.89
CA LYS A 95 11.88 -19.17 21.05
C LYS A 95 11.13 -20.35 20.43
N ASN A 96 9.84 -20.17 20.12
CA ASN A 96 9.00 -21.16 19.43
C ASN A 96 9.13 -21.09 17.89
N ASN A 97 10.13 -20.38 17.36
CA ASN A 97 10.36 -20.15 15.93
C ASN A 97 9.20 -19.40 15.23
N GLN A 98 8.45 -18.58 15.98
CA GLN A 98 7.40 -17.72 15.43
C GLN A 98 7.63 -16.26 15.78
N TRP A 99 7.20 -15.37 14.90
CA TRP A 99 7.13 -13.95 15.20
C TRP A 99 6.03 -13.67 16.22
N SER A 100 6.26 -12.71 17.11
CA SER A 100 5.31 -12.32 18.16
C SER A 100 3.97 -11.78 17.65
N ALA A 101 3.89 -11.40 16.38
CA ALA A 101 2.67 -11.03 15.67
C ALA A 101 2.89 -11.21 14.15
N LYS A 102 1.80 -11.18 13.37
CA LYS A 102 1.88 -11.13 11.91
C LYS A 102 2.52 -9.82 11.43
N LYS A 103 3.08 -9.86 10.22
CA LYS A 103 3.55 -8.64 9.53
C LYS A 103 2.39 -7.63 9.44
N PRO A 104 2.59 -6.35 9.76
CA PRO A 104 1.53 -5.35 9.62
C PRO A 104 1.24 -5.05 8.15
N SER A 105 0.08 -4.45 7.89
CA SER A 105 -0.29 -3.94 6.57
C SER A 105 -0.29 -2.42 6.56
N CYS A 106 0.05 -1.81 5.43
CA CYS A 106 -0.08 -0.38 5.22
C CYS A 106 -1.35 -0.12 4.40
N VAL A 107 -2.35 0.47 5.06
CA VAL A 107 -3.66 0.75 4.44
C VAL A 107 -3.67 2.20 4.01
N PHE A 108 -4.11 2.44 2.78
CA PHE A 108 -4.17 3.77 2.22
C PHE A 108 -5.12 4.67 3.03
N SER A 109 -4.70 5.92 3.28
CA SER A 109 -5.53 6.93 3.95
C SER A 109 -6.00 7.97 2.94
N CYS A 110 -7.32 8.06 2.77
CA CYS A 110 -7.94 9.10 1.95
C CYS A 110 -7.73 10.51 2.50
N PHE A 111 -7.29 10.68 3.75
CA PHE A 111 -7.15 11.98 4.40
C PHE A 111 -5.77 12.10 5.03
N PHE A 112 -4.86 12.80 4.37
CA PHE A 112 -3.48 12.92 4.85
C PHE A 112 -2.84 14.27 4.55
N ASN A 113 -2.01 14.74 5.48
CA ASN A 113 -1.23 15.95 5.35
C ASN A 113 0.24 15.59 5.12
N PHE A 114 0.75 15.83 3.92
CA PHE A 114 2.16 15.77 3.62
C PHE A 114 2.83 17.04 4.15
N THR A 115 3.87 16.87 4.96
CA THR A 115 4.67 17.95 5.54
C THR A 115 6.14 17.89 5.12
N THR A 116 6.49 16.96 4.23
CA THR A 116 7.83 16.83 3.66
C THR A 116 7.98 17.74 2.43
N PRO A 117 9.20 18.25 2.14
CA PRO A 117 9.43 19.12 0.98
C PRO A 117 9.33 18.38 -0.36
N SER A 118 9.35 17.06 -0.34
CA SER A 118 9.08 16.23 -1.52
C SER A 118 8.41 14.93 -1.12
N GLY A 119 7.79 14.28 -2.10
CA GLY A 119 7.14 13.00 -1.91
C GLY A 119 6.41 12.52 -3.15
N VAL A 120 5.73 11.39 -2.99
CA VAL A 120 4.90 10.78 -4.03
C VAL A 120 3.50 10.61 -3.46
N LEU A 121 2.51 11.03 -4.23
CA LEU A 121 1.10 10.77 -3.99
C LEU A 121 0.63 9.75 -5.03
N LEU A 122 0.05 8.67 -4.52
CA LEU A 122 -0.51 7.59 -5.32
C LEU A 122 -2.03 7.57 -5.11
N SER A 123 -2.79 7.14 -6.12
CA SER A 123 -4.17 6.75 -5.88
C SER A 123 -4.23 5.52 -4.96
N PRO A 124 -5.35 5.32 -4.25
CA PRO A 124 -5.61 4.08 -3.51
C PRO A 124 -5.33 2.85 -4.37
N ASN A 125 -4.66 1.84 -3.80
CA ASN A 125 -4.27 0.56 -4.42
C ASN A 125 -3.29 0.61 -5.61
N TYR A 126 -2.88 1.79 -6.10
CA TYR A 126 -1.98 1.92 -7.26
C TYR A 126 -0.73 1.03 -7.15
N PRO A 127 -0.40 0.17 -8.15
CA PRO A 127 -0.87 0.22 -9.54
C PRO A 127 -2.06 -0.73 -9.82
N GLN A 128 -2.74 -1.21 -8.79
CA GLN A 128 -4.04 -1.86 -8.96
C GLN A 128 -5.14 -0.81 -9.03
N GLU A 129 -6.34 -1.24 -9.42
CA GLU A 129 -7.48 -0.36 -9.57
C GLU A 129 -7.87 0.32 -8.24
N TYR A 130 -8.20 1.61 -8.30
CA TYR A 130 -8.78 2.32 -7.16
C TYR A 130 -10.20 1.81 -6.87
N GLY A 131 -10.81 2.28 -5.78
CA GLY A 131 -12.18 1.89 -5.41
C GLY A 131 -13.25 2.82 -5.97
N ASN A 132 -14.48 2.33 -6.03
CA ASN A 132 -15.66 3.16 -6.27
C ASN A 132 -16.04 3.98 -5.03
N ASN A 133 -16.80 5.04 -5.25
CA ASN A 133 -17.41 5.90 -4.23
C ASN A 133 -16.41 6.53 -3.27
N MET A 134 -15.21 6.81 -3.74
CA MET A 134 -14.14 7.37 -2.94
C MET A 134 -14.27 8.88 -2.88
N HIS A 135 -13.92 9.42 -1.71
CA HIS A 135 -13.70 10.84 -1.52
C HIS A 135 -12.41 10.98 -0.73
N CYS A 136 -11.30 11.10 -1.46
CA CYS A 136 -10.01 11.36 -0.86
C CYS A 136 -9.61 12.82 -1.00
N VAL A 137 -8.93 13.32 0.04
CA VAL A 137 -8.46 14.68 0.19
C VAL A 137 -7.07 14.65 0.81
N TRP A 138 -6.08 15.18 0.10
CA TRP A 138 -4.72 15.32 0.61
C TRP A 138 -4.28 16.78 0.61
N LEU A 139 -3.55 17.16 1.65
CA LEU A 139 -2.89 18.46 1.73
C LEU A 139 -1.38 18.27 1.62
N ILE A 140 -0.74 19.07 0.78
CA ILE A 140 0.71 19.21 0.76
C ILE A 140 1.02 20.57 1.38
N ILE A 141 1.74 20.57 2.50
CA ILE A 141 2.06 21.75 3.29
C ILE A 141 3.58 21.84 3.42
N THR A 142 4.16 22.89 2.85
CA THR A 142 5.62 23.10 2.79
C THR A 142 5.99 24.42 3.46
N ASN A 143 7.24 24.87 3.31
CA ASN A 143 7.71 26.09 3.96
C ASN A 143 6.98 27.34 3.40
N PRO A 144 6.58 28.33 4.22
CA PRO A 144 5.78 29.47 3.75
C PRO A 144 6.28 30.23 2.52
N GLU A 145 7.60 30.24 2.31
CA GLU A 145 8.28 30.94 1.21
C GLU A 145 8.56 30.04 -0.03
N SER A 146 8.07 28.79 -0.05
CA SER A 146 8.20 27.87 -1.19
C SER A 146 6.92 27.76 -2.02
N ARG A 147 7.04 27.16 -3.21
CA ARG A 147 5.93 26.82 -4.10
C ARG A 147 6.01 25.34 -4.42
N ILE A 148 4.87 24.68 -4.56
CA ILE A 148 4.82 23.23 -4.79
C ILE A 148 4.70 22.98 -6.29
N ASN A 149 5.67 22.26 -6.85
CA ASN A 149 5.61 21.71 -8.20
C ASN A 149 5.09 20.26 -8.15
N LEU A 150 4.09 19.97 -8.97
CA LEU A 150 3.44 18.67 -9.12
C LEU A 150 3.76 18.12 -10.52
N ALA A 151 4.41 16.97 -10.56
CA ALA A 151 4.74 16.25 -11.79
C ALA A 151 3.92 14.96 -11.87
N PHE A 152 3.20 14.78 -12.98
CA PHE A 152 2.36 13.60 -13.22
C PHE A 152 3.16 12.55 -13.95
N ASN A 153 3.38 11.41 -13.30
CA ASN A 153 4.12 10.28 -13.88
C ASN A 153 3.19 9.27 -14.53
N ASP A 154 1.95 9.18 -14.04
CA ASP A 154 0.93 8.28 -14.53
C ASP A 154 -0.48 8.78 -14.20
N LEU A 155 -1.42 8.54 -15.10
CA LEU A 155 -2.83 8.89 -14.96
C LEU A 155 -3.67 7.89 -15.78
N SER A 156 -4.65 7.27 -15.13
CA SER A 156 -5.59 6.32 -15.71
C SER A 156 -6.82 6.32 -14.82
N MET A 157 -7.83 7.12 -15.16
CA MET A 157 -9.08 7.26 -14.40
C MET A 157 -10.26 7.18 -15.35
N GLU A 158 -11.44 6.81 -14.86
CA GLU A 158 -12.65 6.80 -15.66
C GLU A 158 -12.92 8.19 -16.24
N LYS A 159 -12.95 8.27 -17.57
CA LYS A 159 -13.06 9.54 -18.29
C LYS A 159 -14.46 10.13 -18.08
N GLN A 160 -14.52 11.40 -17.64
CA GLN A 160 -15.75 12.17 -17.37
C GLN A 160 -16.58 11.76 -16.14
N PHE A 161 -16.15 10.78 -15.36
CA PHE A 161 -16.89 10.31 -14.17
C PHE A 161 -16.04 10.37 -12.91
N ASP A 162 -14.76 10.03 -13.01
CA ASP A 162 -13.79 10.15 -11.92
C ASP A 162 -12.91 11.37 -12.10
N PHE A 163 -12.69 12.11 -11.01
CA PHE A 163 -12.03 13.41 -11.07
C PHE A 163 -10.96 13.58 -10.01
N LEU A 164 -9.77 13.96 -10.46
CA LEU A 164 -8.72 14.53 -9.61
C LEU A 164 -8.71 16.05 -9.78
N SER A 165 -9.03 16.78 -8.71
CA SER A 165 -8.96 18.25 -8.67
C SER A 165 -7.78 18.72 -7.84
N ILE A 166 -7.04 19.70 -8.35
CA ILE A 166 -5.89 20.31 -7.69
C ILE A 166 -6.20 21.78 -7.44
N LYS A 167 -6.05 22.22 -6.18
CA LYS A 167 -6.39 23.56 -5.73
C LYS A 167 -5.18 24.28 -5.12
N ASP A 168 -5.10 25.57 -5.41
CA ASP A 168 -4.03 26.48 -4.97
C ASP A 168 -4.30 27.03 -3.56
N GLY A 169 -4.09 26.18 -2.55
CA GLY A 169 -4.37 26.48 -1.16
C GLY A 169 -4.94 25.29 -0.40
N GLY A 170 -5.12 25.43 0.91
CA GLY A 170 -5.53 24.32 1.79
C GLY A 170 -7.05 24.10 1.93
N LYS A 171 -7.87 24.99 1.37
CA LYS A 171 -9.33 25.00 1.58
C LYS A 171 -10.10 24.46 0.37
N ALA A 172 -11.32 23.97 0.58
CA ALA A 172 -12.16 23.41 -0.48
C ALA A 172 -12.56 24.46 -1.55
N GLU A 173 -12.65 25.73 -1.15
CA GLU A 173 -12.95 26.88 -1.99
C GLU A 173 -11.71 27.52 -2.65
N SER A 174 -10.51 26.98 -2.41
CA SER A 174 -9.28 27.52 -3.00
C SER A 174 -9.32 27.44 -4.54
N PRO A 175 -8.67 28.37 -5.26
CA PRO A 175 -8.69 28.38 -6.73
C PRO A 175 -8.26 27.05 -7.34
N ILE A 176 -8.99 26.57 -8.36
CA ILE A 176 -8.66 25.32 -9.06
C ILE A 176 -7.54 25.59 -10.05
N LEU A 177 -6.45 24.82 -9.93
CA LEU A 177 -5.34 24.80 -10.89
C LEU A 177 -5.60 23.83 -12.04
N GLY A 178 -6.38 22.78 -11.78
CA GLY A 178 -6.86 21.86 -12.80
C GLY A 178 -7.77 20.77 -12.24
N THR A 179 -8.61 20.24 -13.11
CA THR A 179 -9.46 19.07 -12.86
C THR A 179 -9.23 18.07 -13.98
N PHE A 180 -8.85 16.85 -13.62
CA PHE A 180 -8.38 15.82 -14.54
C PHE A 180 -9.27 14.58 -14.47
N SER A 181 -9.49 13.95 -15.63
CA SER A 181 -10.19 12.67 -15.82
C SER A 181 -9.57 11.96 -17.03
N GLY A 182 -9.77 10.64 -17.16
CA GLY A 182 -9.16 9.88 -18.25
C GLY A 182 -7.69 9.57 -18.01
N ASP A 183 -6.96 9.39 -19.10
CA ASP A 183 -5.59 8.88 -19.17
C ASP A 183 -4.57 9.87 -19.77
N VAL A 184 -5.02 11.09 -20.07
CA VAL A 184 -4.17 12.12 -20.67
C VAL A 184 -3.38 12.83 -19.58
N LEU A 185 -2.05 12.65 -19.60
CA LEU A 185 -1.15 13.32 -18.67
C LEU A 185 -1.14 14.85 -18.89
N PRO A 186 -1.45 15.65 -17.85
CA PRO A 186 -1.31 17.10 -17.93
C PRO A 186 0.17 17.52 -17.80
N PRO A 187 0.52 18.75 -18.23
CA PRO A 187 1.82 19.32 -17.93
C PRO A 187 2.00 19.52 -16.41
N PRO A 188 3.25 19.65 -15.91
CA PRO A 188 3.50 19.95 -14.51
C PRO A 188 2.78 21.22 -14.04
N ILE A 189 2.31 21.21 -12.79
CA ILE A 189 1.55 22.31 -12.18
C ILE A 189 2.34 22.88 -11.02
N THR A 190 2.39 24.20 -10.91
CA THR A 190 3.06 24.88 -9.77
C THR A 190 2.06 25.79 -9.04
N THR A 191 1.88 25.56 -7.74
CA THR A 191 1.00 26.39 -6.86
C THR A 191 1.55 27.80 -6.71
N SER A 192 0.74 28.80 -6.38
CA SER A 192 1.22 30.16 -6.07
C SER A 192 1.95 30.24 -4.73
N ALA A 193 1.67 29.35 -3.79
CA ALA A 193 2.21 29.35 -2.44
C ALA A 193 2.54 27.93 -1.93
N HIS A 194 2.78 27.81 -0.63
CA HIS A 194 3.30 26.61 0.05
C HIS A 194 2.27 25.54 0.41
N VAL A 195 1.01 25.71 0.01
CA VAL A 195 -0.08 24.76 0.30
C VAL A 195 -0.81 24.36 -0.97
N ALA A 196 -0.93 23.06 -1.20
CA ALA A 196 -1.77 22.48 -2.25
C ALA A 196 -2.83 21.57 -1.63
N ARG A 197 -4.02 21.55 -2.21
CA ARG A 197 -5.09 20.60 -1.87
C ARG A 197 -5.43 19.77 -3.09
N LEU A 198 -5.35 18.45 -2.95
CA LEU A 198 -5.72 17.49 -3.99
C LEU A 198 -6.95 16.73 -3.53
N GLU A 199 -7.98 16.67 -4.37
CA GLU A 199 -9.23 15.98 -4.12
C GLU A 199 -9.47 14.95 -5.22
N PHE A 200 -9.61 13.68 -4.86
CA PHE A 200 -9.96 12.60 -5.77
C PHE A 200 -11.34 12.05 -5.42
N LEU A 201 -12.25 12.15 -6.38
CA LEU A 201 -13.64 11.72 -6.27
C LEU A 201 -13.90 10.64 -7.31
N THR A 202 -14.49 9.52 -6.85
CA THR A 202 -14.90 8.44 -7.75
C THR A 202 -16.39 8.16 -7.69
N ASP A 203 -16.89 7.74 -8.84
CA ASP A 203 -18.24 7.30 -9.14
C ASP A 203 -18.52 5.87 -8.57
N HIS A 204 -19.72 5.32 -8.78
CA HIS A 204 -20.14 4.02 -8.25
C HIS A 204 -19.73 2.80 -9.09
N THR A 205 -19.13 3.02 -10.26
CA THR A 205 -18.79 2.05 -11.29
C THR A 205 -17.39 2.32 -11.85
N TYR A 206 -16.91 1.39 -12.69
CA TYR A 206 -15.67 1.45 -13.47
C TYR A 206 -14.44 2.05 -12.78
N THR A 207 -13.49 1.18 -12.47
CA THR A 207 -12.23 1.59 -11.85
C THR A 207 -11.09 1.38 -12.83
N ASP A 208 -10.11 2.28 -12.76
CA ASP A 208 -8.85 2.17 -13.49
C ASP A 208 -7.67 2.18 -12.50
N ARG A 209 -6.46 2.05 -13.04
CA ARG A 209 -5.20 1.99 -12.27
C ARG A 209 -4.91 3.23 -11.40
N GLY A 210 -5.52 4.37 -11.71
CA GLY A 210 -5.40 5.63 -10.98
C GLY A 210 -4.16 6.45 -11.37
N PHE A 211 -3.42 6.99 -10.40
CA PHE A 211 -2.38 7.97 -10.67
C PHE A 211 -1.13 7.84 -9.79
N ASN A 212 -0.03 8.39 -10.31
CA ASN A 212 1.24 8.58 -9.61
C ASN A 212 1.74 10.01 -9.85
N ILE A 213 1.79 10.80 -8.79
CA ILE A 213 2.18 12.21 -8.81
C ILE A 213 3.38 12.40 -7.87
N THR A 214 4.46 12.97 -8.38
CA THR A 214 5.58 13.43 -7.55
C THR A 214 5.41 14.91 -7.24
N PHE A 215 5.65 15.30 -6.00
CA PHE A 215 5.66 16.70 -5.61
C PHE A 215 7.01 17.11 -5.01
N THR A 216 7.38 18.36 -5.24
CA THR A 216 8.59 19.01 -4.72
C THR A 216 8.32 20.48 -4.43
N SER A 217 8.84 21.02 -3.34
CA SER A 217 8.80 22.45 -3.00
C SER A 217 10.16 23.11 -2.95
#